data_AF-A0A916LEW3-F1
#
_entry.id   AF-A0A916LEW3-F1
#
_cell.length_a   1.000
_cell.length_b   1.000
_cell.length_c   1.000
_cell.angle_alpha   90.00
_cell.angle_beta   90.00
_cell.angle_gamma   90.00
#
_symmetry.space_group_name_H-M   'P 1'
#
loop_
_entity.id
_entity.type
_entity.pdbx_description
1 polymer ?
#
loop_
_entity_poly.entity_id
_entity_poly.type
_entity_poly.pdbx_seq_one_letter_code
_entity_poly.pdbx_strand_id
1 'polypeptide(L)'
;MNRQLLFDRFGQVITRHLEHTAVPLRKSVLIEMEREFPEEFARTAASPFRSDTDISVTNSFYHYYALMTGRAVPQEKAKVLYVDTTSYAGLRLLPKLRKHRGYDFFCLNDGSFPEVPAAQRAERVVSFLERYFPIPAPWEKIAADVSRRDFAVPRTSAPSEGA
;
A
#
# COMPACT_ATOMS: atom_id res chain seq x y z
N MET A 1 15.38 -9.67 11.95
CA MET A 1 15.68 -10.60 10.85
C MET A 1 16.30 -9.90 9.64
N ASN A 2 15.56 -9.16 8.81
CA ASN A 2 16.07 -8.58 7.54
C ASN A 2 17.40 -7.82 7.65
N ARG A 3 17.55 -6.94 8.66
CA ARG A 3 18.77 -6.16 8.86
C ARG A 3 20.01 -7.05 9.02
N GLN A 4 19.87 -8.13 9.79
CA GLN A 4 20.95 -9.06 10.08
C GLN A 4 21.37 -9.80 8.80
N LEU A 5 20.41 -10.36 8.07
CA LEU A 5 20.69 -11.08 6.82
C LEU A 5 21.39 -10.21 5.77
N LEU A 6 20.93 -8.97 5.61
CA LEU A 6 21.56 -8.01 4.68
C LEU A 6 22.95 -7.60 5.17
N PHE A 7 23.14 -7.43 6.48
CA PHE A 7 24.45 -7.15 7.05
C PHE A 7 25.42 -8.31 6.85
N ASP A 8 25.01 -9.55 7.14
CA ASP A 8 25.85 -10.73 6.98
C ASP A 8 26.25 -10.94 5.52
N ARG A 9 25.35 -10.63 4.57
CA ARG A 9 25.60 -10.81 3.14
C ARG A 9 26.43 -9.69 2.51
N PHE A 10 26.18 -8.43 2.89
CA PHE A 10 26.69 -7.25 2.18
C PHE A 10 27.54 -6.33 3.06
N GLY A 11 27.63 -6.57 4.37
CA GLY A 11 28.32 -5.71 5.33
C GLY A 11 27.63 -4.37 5.57
N GLN A 12 26.35 -4.22 5.21
CA GLN A 12 25.61 -2.96 5.27
C GLN A 12 24.34 -3.09 6.11
N VAL A 13 24.09 -2.09 6.98
CA VAL A 13 22.90 -2.05 7.83
C VAL A 13 21.87 -1.09 7.26
N ILE A 14 20.64 -1.57 7.04
CA ILE A 14 19.53 -0.73 6.58
C ILE A 14 18.92 0.05 7.75
N THR A 15 18.80 1.37 7.60
CA THR A 15 18.37 2.29 8.68
C THR A 15 17.01 2.94 8.44
N ARG A 16 16.46 2.83 7.23
CA ARG A 16 15.18 3.45 6.86
C ARG A 16 14.08 2.41 6.69
N HIS A 17 12.86 2.83 6.98
CA HIS A 17 11.67 2.14 6.50
C HIS A 17 11.36 2.62 5.08
N LEU A 18 10.73 1.75 4.30
CA LEU A 18 10.35 2.06 2.93
C LEU A 18 8.91 2.54 2.90
N GLU A 19 8.65 3.48 2.01
CA GLU A 19 7.31 3.95 1.73
C GLU A 19 6.43 2.82 1.16
N HIS A 20 5.20 2.71 1.65
CA HIS A 20 4.23 1.73 1.17
C HIS A 20 3.67 2.19 -0.19
N THR A 21 4.32 1.74 -1.26
CA THR A 21 4.03 2.16 -2.63
C THR A 21 3.93 0.95 -3.55
N ALA A 22 3.32 1.13 -4.73
CA ALA A 22 3.36 0.12 -5.76
C ALA A 22 4.75 0.12 -6.43
N VAL A 23 5.52 -0.94 -6.23
CA VAL A 23 6.88 -1.07 -6.77
C VAL A 23 6.97 -2.34 -7.63
N PRO A 24 7.49 -2.27 -8.87
CA PRO A 24 7.67 -3.46 -9.69
C PRO A 24 8.75 -4.37 -9.10
N LEU A 25 8.47 -5.68 -9.08
CA LEU A 25 9.39 -6.71 -8.64
C LEU A 25 9.88 -7.54 -9.83
N ARG A 26 11.17 -7.90 -9.83
CA ARG A 26 11.77 -8.80 -10.82
C ARG A 26 11.72 -10.23 -10.29
N LYS A 27 11.01 -11.10 -11.00
CA LYS A 27 10.89 -12.52 -10.65
C LYS A 27 12.26 -13.20 -10.50
N SER A 28 13.22 -12.85 -11.36
CA SER A 28 14.58 -13.41 -11.29
C SER A 28 15.29 -13.09 -9.98
N VAL A 29 15.06 -11.90 -9.41
CA VAL A 29 15.66 -11.50 -8.13
C VAL A 29 14.99 -12.24 -6.97
N LEU A 30 13.66 -12.41 -7.01
CA LEU A 30 12.96 -13.21 -5.99
C LEU A 30 13.41 -14.68 -5.99
N ILE A 31 13.57 -15.29 -7.16
CA ILE A 31 14.07 -16.67 -7.28
C ILE A 31 15.50 -16.78 -6.74
N GLU A 32 16.34 -15.79 -7.01
CA GLU A 32 17.70 -15.74 -6.45
C GLU A 32 17.68 -15.61 -4.93
N MET A 33 16.87 -14.70 -4.38
CA MET A 33 16.73 -14.54 -2.94
C MET A 33 16.24 -15.82 -2.26
N GLU A 34 15.29 -16.54 -2.85
CA GLU A 34 14.79 -17.81 -2.30
C GLU A 34 15.88 -18.89 -2.28
N ARG A 35 16.82 -18.87 -3.23
CA ARG A 35 17.99 -19.76 -3.24
C ARG A 35 19.07 -19.36 -2.23
N GLU A 36 19.28 -18.07 -2.03
CA GLU A 36 20.30 -17.55 -1.10
C GLU A 36 19.83 -17.61 0.37
N PHE A 37 18.53 -17.54 0.62
CA PHE A 37 17.93 -17.52 1.96
C PHE A 37 16.82 -18.59 2.12
N PRO A 38 17.11 -19.88 1.82
CA PRO A 38 16.07 -20.91 1.72
C PRO A 38 15.37 -21.15 3.06
N GLU A 39 16.09 -21.08 4.18
CA GLU A 39 15.53 -21.32 5.52
C GLU A 39 14.58 -20.19 5.93
N GLU A 40 14.92 -18.94 5.65
CA GLU A 40 14.09 -17.78 5.96
C GLU A 40 12.81 -17.74 5.13
N PHE A 41 12.91 -18.09 3.84
CA PHE A 41 11.75 -18.23 2.97
C PHE A 41 10.85 -19.38 3.44
N ALA A 42 11.40 -20.56 3.73
CA ALA A 42 10.64 -21.70 4.23
C ALA A 42 9.93 -21.38 5.55
N ARG A 43 10.62 -20.76 6.50
CA ARG A 43 10.04 -20.32 7.78
C ARG A 43 8.90 -19.34 7.57
N THR A 44 9.12 -18.30 6.75
CA THR A 44 8.11 -17.28 6.47
C THR A 44 6.88 -17.87 5.75
N ALA A 45 7.09 -18.80 4.81
CA ALA A 45 6.01 -19.46 4.09
C ALA A 45 5.18 -20.40 4.98
N ALA A 46 5.76 -20.94 6.04
CA ALA A 46 5.07 -21.77 7.02
C ALA A 46 4.20 -20.98 8.00
N SER A 47 4.38 -19.66 8.09
CA SER A 47 3.65 -18.77 9.01
C SER A 47 2.32 -18.29 8.38
N PRO A 48 1.15 -18.62 8.96
CA PRO A 48 -0.15 -18.13 8.44
C PRO A 48 -0.29 -16.61 8.58
N PHE A 49 0.23 -16.07 9.69
CA PHE A 49 0.40 -14.65 9.93
C PHE A 49 1.86 -14.40 10.19
N ARG A 50 2.38 -13.27 9.67
CA ARG A 50 3.80 -12.96 9.78
C ARG A 50 4.24 -12.87 11.24
N SER A 51 5.21 -13.68 11.62
CA SER A 51 5.89 -13.63 12.90
C SER A 51 6.96 -12.53 12.95
N ASP A 52 7.48 -12.25 14.14
CA ASP A 52 8.62 -11.36 14.36
C ASP A 52 9.95 -11.90 13.79
N THR A 53 10.06 -13.23 13.62
CA THR A 53 11.21 -13.91 13.02
C THR A 53 11.15 -14.04 11.50
N ASP A 54 10.01 -13.70 10.89
CA ASP A 54 9.81 -13.83 9.45
C ASP A 54 10.49 -12.69 8.67
N ILE A 55 10.88 -12.99 7.43
CA ILE A 55 11.40 -11.98 6.52
C ILE A 55 10.27 -11.20 5.85
N SER A 56 10.46 -9.90 5.73
CA SER A 56 9.54 -9.05 4.97
C SER A 56 9.90 -9.08 3.48
N VAL A 57 9.58 -10.20 2.81
CA VAL A 57 10.04 -10.53 1.45
C VAL A 57 9.85 -9.37 0.47
N THR A 58 8.60 -8.98 0.19
CA THR A 58 8.27 -8.02 -0.88
C THR A 58 8.20 -6.57 -0.43
N ASN A 59 8.41 -6.29 0.86
CA ASN A 59 8.50 -4.92 1.37
C ASN A 59 9.98 -4.57 1.60
N SER A 60 10.53 -4.70 2.82
CA SER A 60 11.88 -4.21 3.06
C SER A 60 13.00 -5.11 2.51
N PHE A 61 12.86 -6.45 2.52
CA PHE A 61 14.00 -7.32 2.21
C PHE A 61 14.37 -7.26 0.72
N TYR A 62 13.40 -7.45 -0.17
CA TYR A 62 13.61 -7.41 -1.62
C TYR A 62 14.20 -6.09 -2.09
N HIS A 63 13.65 -4.95 -1.65
CA HIS A 63 14.08 -3.65 -2.17
C HIS A 63 15.52 -3.32 -1.78
N TYR A 64 15.93 -3.65 -0.55
CA TYR A 64 17.31 -3.46 -0.14
C TYR A 64 18.25 -4.48 -0.77
N TYR A 65 17.85 -5.75 -0.89
CA TYR A 65 18.64 -6.77 -1.61
C TYR A 65 18.88 -6.36 -3.07
N ALA A 66 17.83 -5.93 -3.76
CA ALA A 66 17.91 -5.44 -5.13
C ALA A 66 18.79 -4.18 -5.25
N LEU A 67 18.71 -3.26 -4.28
CA LEU A 67 19.56 -2.07 -4.25
C LEU A 67 21.03 -2.43 -4.06
N MET A 68 21.36 -3.27 -3.05
CA MET A 68 22.73 -3.66 -2.71
C MET A 68 23.41 -4.50 -3.80
N THR A 69 22.62 -5.11 -4.68
CA THR A 69 23.10 -5.88 -5.83
C THR A 69 23.05 -5.09 -7.14
N GLY A 70 22.79 -3.77 -7.09
CA GLY A 70 22.81 -2.89 -8.26
C GLY A 70 21.62 -3.06 -9.22
N ARG A 71 20.52 -3.65 -8.77
CA ARG A 71 19.33 -3.99 -9.57
C ARG A 71 18.10 -3.16 -9.24
N ALA A 72 18.21 -2.22 -8.30
CA ALA A 72 17.19 -1.23 -7.99
C ALA A 72 17.84 0.14 -7.76
N VAL A 73 17.05 1.19 -7.93
CA VAL A 73 17.40 2.58 -7.64
C VAL A 73 16.34 3.20 -6.74
N PRO A 74 16.71 4.13 -5.84
CA PRO A 74 15.73 4.85 -5.03
C PRO A 74 14.85 5.76 -5.91
N GLN A 75 13.57 5.85 -5.56
CA GLN A 75 12.64 6.83 -6.12
C GLN A 75 12.45 7.96 -5.11
N GLU A 76 12.86 9.17 -5.49
CA GLU A 76 12.89 10.33 -4.59
C GLU A 76 11.82 11.38 -4.92
N LYS A 77 11.17 11.29 -6.09
CA LYS A 77 10.24 12.30 -6.58
C LYS A 77 8.78 11.99 -6.28
N ALA A 78 8.46 10.73 -6.00
CA ALA A 78 7.08 10.31 -5.75
C ALA A 78 6.56 10.95 -4.45
N LYS A 79 5.39 11.56 -4.53
CA LYS A 79 4.66 12.08 -3.37
C LYS A 79 3.87 10.95 -2.74
N VAL A 80 4.24 10.57 -1.53
CA VAL A 80 3.58 9.49 -0.79
C VAL A 80 2.86 10.05 0.44
N LEU A 81 1.72 9.45 0.78
CA LEU A 81 1.03 9.69 2.05
C LEU A 81 0.76 8.38 2.78
N TYR A 82 1.31 8.23 3.98
CA TYR A 82 0.91 7.18 4.91
C TYR A 82 -0.20 7.70 5.82
N VAL A 83 -1.33 7.00 5.85
CA VAL A 83 -2.47 7.28 6.73
C VAL A 83 -2.62 6.13 7.71
N ASP A 84 -2.27 6.38 8.96
CA ASP A 84 -2.61 5.50 10.07
C ASP A 84 -4.11 5.59 10.34
N THR A 85 -4.87 4.57 9.94
CA THR A 85 -6.32 4.51 10.11
C THR A 85 -6.73 4.33 11.56
N THR A 86 -5.80 3.96 12.44
CA THR A 86 -6.06 3.71 13.85
C THR A 86 -5.92 4.92 14.75
N SER A 87 -5.39 6.03 14.23
CA SER A 87 -5.29 7.31 14.95
C SER A 87 -6.31 8.34 14.47
N TYR A 88 -6.79 9.18 15.39
CA TYR A 88 -7.67 10.30 15.00
C TYR A 88 -6.93 11.31 14.12
N ALA A 89 -5.60 11.43 14.27
CA ALA A 89 -4.78 12.29 13.44
C ALA A 89 -4.73 11.79 11.98
N GLY A 90 -4.52 10.50 11.77
CA GLY A 90 -4.51 9.90 10.43
C GLY A 90 -5.87 10.02 9.74
N LEU A 91 -6.97 9.71 10.42
CA LEU A 91 -8.31 9.84 9.83
C LEU A 91 -8.66 11.29 9.43
N ARG A 92 -8.10 12.29 10.10
CA ARG A 92 -8.24 13.71 9.72
C ARG A 92 -7.56 14.07 8.39
N LEU A 93 -6.69 13.22 7.86
CA LEU A 93 -6.05 13.42 6.56
C LEU A 93 -6.97 13.05 5.38
N LEU A 94 -7.92 12.13 5.57
CA LEU A 94 -8.78 11.61 4.49
C LEU A 94 -9.57 12.69 3.73
N PRO A 95 -10.20 13.69 4.38
CA PRO A 95 -10.91 14.75 3.65
C PRO A 95 -9.96 15.61 2.79
N LYS A 96 -8.74 15.87 3.27
CA LYS A 96 -7.72 16.62 2.54
C LYS A 96 -7.21 15.81 1.35
N LEU A 97 -6.92 14.52 1.57
CA LEU A 97 -6.51 13.60 0.52
C LEU A 97 -7.56 13.56 -0.60
N ARG A 98 -8.85 13.42 -0.26
CA ARG A 98 -9.96 13.43 -1.24
C ARG A 98 -10.06 14.75 -2.01
N LYS A 99 -9.89 15.89 -1.32
CA LYS A 99 -10.01 17.22 -1.94
C LYS A 99 -8.87 17.49 -2.92
N HIS A 100 -7.63 17.16 -2.54
CA HIS A 100 -6.45 17.57 -3.29
C HIS A 100 -5.97 16.53 -4.29
N ARG A 101 -6.12 15.24 -3.99
CA ARG A 101 -5.68 14.11 -4.83
C ARG A 101 -4.24 14.29 -5.38
N GLY A 102 -3.37 14.92 -4.60
CA GLY A 102 -2.05 15.39 -5.04
C GLY A 102 -0.87 14.46 -4.71
N TYR A 103 -1.17 13.21 -4.36
CA TYR A 103 -0.17 12.19 -4.04
C TYR A 103 -0.16 11.12 -5.15
N ASP A 104 1.03 10.65 -5.50
CA ASP A 104 1.21 9.55 -6.46
C ASP A 104 0.78 8.22 -5.83
N PHE A 105 1.08 8.06 -4.53
CA PHE A 105 0.70 6.88 -3.75
C PHE A 105 0.17 7.31 -2.38
N PHE A 106 -0.81 6.57 -1.86
CA PHE A 106 -1.17 6.66 -0.45
C PHE A 106 -1.47 5.28 0.11
N CYS A 107 -1.13 5.07 1.36
CA CYS A 107 -1.38 3.84 2.09
C CYS A 107 -2.36 4.13 3.23
N LEU A 108 -3.43 3.36 3.31
CA LEU A 108 -4.29 3.29 4.49
C LEU A 108 -3.87 2.04 5.26
N ASN A 109 -3.35 2.19 6.47
CA ASN A 109 -2.83 1.06 7.23
C ASN A 109 -3.18 1.16 8.71
N ASP A 110 -3.42 0.01 9.33
CA ASP A 110 -3.70 -0.07 10.76
C ASP A 110 -2.38 -0.08 11.57
N GLY A 111 -2.31 0.77 12.59
CA GLY A 111 -1.28 0.75 13.62
C GLY A 111 -1.54 -0.30 14.70
N SER A 112 -0.51 -0.62 15.48
CA SER A 112 -0.59 -1.64 16.54
C SER A 112 -1.36 -1.20 17.80
N PHE A 113 -1.61 0.11 17.95
CA PHE A 113 -2.21 0.70 19.16
C PHE A 113 -3.38 1.59 18.77
N PRO A 114 -4.58 1.03 18.55
CA PRO A 114 -5.68 1.79 18.02
C PRO A 114 -6.31 2.76 19.03
N GLU A 115 -6.35 4.04 18.67
CA GLU A 115 -7.10 5.09 19.37
C GLU A 115 -8.59 5.11 18.97
N VAL A 116 -8.85 4.72 17.72
CA VAL A 116 -10.18 4.79 17.10
C VAL A 116 -10.84 3.40 17.13
N PRO A 117 -12.09 3.26 17.62
CA PRO A 117 -12.82 1.99 17.60
C PRO A 117 -12.97 1.39 16.20
N ALA A 118 -12.85 0.08 16.06
CA ALA A 118 -12.82 -0.61 14.76
C ALA A 118 -14.02 -0.30 13.85
N ALA A 119 -15.23 -0.27 14.40
CA ALA A 119 -16.44 0.08 13.63
C ALA A 119 -16.38 1.50 13.06
N GLN A 120 -15.91 2.47 13.86
CA GLN A 120 -15.74 3.85 13.41
C GLN A 120 -14.64 3.96 12.35
N ARG A 121 -13.52 3.24 12.50
CA ARG A 121 -12.47 3.20 11.47
C ARG A 121 -13.01 2.67 10.15
N ALA A 122 -13.70 1.54 10.18
CA ALA A 122 -14.27 0.90 9.00
C ALA A 122 -15.24 1.85 8.27
N GLU A 123 -16.18 2.48 8.99
CA GLU A 123 -17.11 3.45 8.42
C GLU A 123 -16.37 4.60 7.71
N ARG A 124 -15.35 5.19 8.37
CA ARG A 124 -14.61 6.33 7.82
C ARG A 124 -13.78 5.96 6.60
N VAL A 125 -13.13 4.80 6.62
CA VAL A 125 -12.32 4.29 5.51
C VAL A 125 -13.19 3.93 4.32
N VAL A 126 -14.26 3.17 4.53
CA VAL A 126 -15.21 2.79 3.46
C VAL A 126 -15.81 4.04 2.82
N SER A 127 -16.34 4.95 3.64
CA SER A 127 -16.93 6.19 3.14
C SER A 127 -15.92 7.10 2.42
N PHE A 128 -14.63 7.04 2.78
CA PHE A 128 -13.58 7.72 2.02
C PHE A 128 -13.36 7.03 0.66
N LEU A 129 -13.16 5.71 0.64
CA LEU A 129 -12.85 4.93 -0.57
C LEU A 129 -13.97 5.01 -1.61
N GLU A 130 -15.23 4.88 -1.21
CA GLU A 130 -16.39 5.01 -2.12
C GLU A 130 -16.45 6.38 -2.80
N ARG A 131 -16.06 7.44 -2.08
CA ARG A 131 -16.02 8.81 -2.64
C ARG A 131 -14.74 9.08 -3.43
N TYR A 132 -13.64 8.39 -3.11
CA TYR A 132 -12.36 8.57 -3.79
C TYR A 132 -12.33 7.79 -5.10
N PHE A 133 -12.85 6.56 -5.11
CA PHE A 133 -12.97 5.66 -6.25
C PHE A 133 -14.45 5.32 -6.49
N PRO A 134 -15.24 6.26 -7.05
CA PRO A 134 -16.69 6.08 -7.18
C PRO A 134 -17.07 5.04 -8.24
N ILE A 135 -16.17 4.73 -9.18
CA ILE A 135 -16.42 3.74 -10.22
C ILE A 135 -15.84 2.41 -9.74
N PRO A 136 -16.67 1.39 -9.48
CA PRO A 136 -16.20 0.09 -9.05
C PRO A 136 -15.37 -0.57 -10.16
N ALA A 137 -14.30 -1.27 -9.78
CA ALA A 137 -13.54 -2.05 -10.74
C ALA A 137 -14.35 -3.27 -11.23
N PRO A 138 -14.07 -3.81 -12.45
CA PRO A 138 -14.85 -4.93 -13.02
C PRO A 138 -14.90 -6.21 -12.18
N TRP A 139 -13.94 -6.38 -11.27
CA TRP A 139 -13.85 -7.54 -10.37
C TRP A 139 -14.45 -7.27 -8.98
N GLU A 140 -14.92 -6.06 -8.71
CA GLU A 140 -15.59 -5.76 -7.44
C GLU A 140 -16.98 -6.40 -7.42
N LYS A 141 -17.25 -7.14 -6.35
CA LYS A 141 -18.60 -7.65 -6.08
C LYS A 141 -19.45 -6.49 -5.57
N ILE A 142 -20.24 -5.89 -6.44
CA ILE A 142 -21.26 -4.93 -6.03
C ILE A 142 -22.34 -5.73 -5.32
N ALA A 143 -22.33 -5.73 -3.98
CA ALA A 143 -23.46 -6.25 -3.22
C ALA A 143 -24.69 -5.43 -3.64
N ALA A 144 -25.75 -6.10 -4.07
CA ALA A 144 -26.98 -5.46 -4.56
C ALA A 144 -27.60 -4.46 -3.56
N ASP A 145 -27.23 -4.55 -2.27
CA ASP A 145 -27.70 -3.67 -1.19
C ASP A 145 -26.93 -2.35 -1.01
N VAL A 146 -25.77 -2.16 -1.65
CA VAL A 146 -25.12 -0.83 -1.75
C VAL A 146 -25.61 -0.13 -3.03
N SER A 147 -26.90 -0.27 -3.32
CA SER A 147 -27.55 0.34 -4.47
C SER A 147 -27.50 1.86 -4.35
N ARG A 148 -26.69 2.46 -5.21
CA ARG A 148 -26.94 3.75 -5.88
C ARG A 148 -27.56 4.82 -4.99
N ARG A 149 -26.77 5.46 -4.13
CA ARG A 149 -27.04 6.87 -3.82
C ARG A 149 -26.44 7.70 -4.94
N ASP A 150 -27.29 8.03 -5.91
CA ASP A 150 -27.12 9.05 -6.95
C ASP A 150 -25.67 9.33 -7.33
N PHE A 151 -25.13 8.51 -8.25
CA PHE A 151 -24.04 8.99 -9.08
C PHE A 151 -24.51 10.29 -9.74
N ALA A 152 -23.83 11.39 -9.48
CA ALA A 152 -24.11 12.65 -10.17
C ALA A 152 -23.97 12.40 -11.67
N VAL A 153 -25.10 12.42 -12.39
CA VAL A 153 -25.13 12.27 -13.84
C VAL A 153 -24.31 13.43 -14.43
N PRO A 154 -23.24 13.16 -15.19
CA PRO A 154 -22.50 14.22 -15.88
C PRO A 154 -23.47 14.94 -16.82
N ARG A 155 -23.70 16.24 -16.60
CA ARG A 155 -24.46 17.06 -17.54
C ARG A 155 -23.60 17.29 -18.78
N THR A 156 -23.82 16.50 -19.81
CA THR A 156 -23.37 16.85 -21.16
C THR A 156 -24.35 17.84 -21.76
N SER A 157 -24.02 19.13 -21.70
CA SER A 157 -24.66 20.10 -22.58
C SER A 157 -24.05 19.93 -23.97
N ALA A 158 -24.75 19.25 -24.88
CA ALA A 158 -24.45 19.36 -26.29
C ALA A 158 -24.70 20.80 -26.75
N PRO A 159 -23.86 21.38 -27.62
CA PRO A 159 -24.18 22.67 -28.23
C PRO A 159 -25.45 22.50 -29.07
N SER A 160 -26.39 23.44 -28.94
CA SER A 160 -27.53 23.53 -29.84
C SER A 160 -27.02 23.87 -31.24
N GLU A 161 -27.16 22.94 -32.19
CA GLU A 161 -27.13 23.29 -33.60
C GLU A 161 -28.36 24.16 -33.88
N GLY A 162 -28.11 25.45 -34.12
CA GLY A 162 -29.12 26.44 -34.45
C GLY A 162 -28.66 27.26 -35.66
N ALA A 163 -29.27 26.92 -36.80
CA ALA A 163 -29.62 27.71 -38.00
C ALA A 163 -28.63 28.75 -38.54
#